data_AF-A0A1F8JUI6-F1
#
_entry.id   AF-A0A1F8JUI6-F1
#
_cell.length_a   1.000
_cell.length_b   1.000
_cell.length_c   1.000
_cell.angle_alpha   90.00
_cell.angle_beta   90.00
_cell.angle_gamma   90.00
#
_symmetry.space_group_name_H-M   'P 1'
#
loop_
_entity.id
_entity.type
_entity.pdbx_description
1 polymer ?
#
loop_
_entity_poly.entity_id
_entity_poly.type
_entity_poly.pdbx_seq_one_letter_code
_entity_poly.pdbx_strand_id
1 'polypeptide(L)'
;MGDAGFKMWRKSWWVVLFCLTTGFAYFDVVKEKKAALRELAFRLGEMEKEKILALQEKEDLQLRIASESDPSWIEMILMRDLGVVPEGFLKVHFTK
;
A
#
# COMPACT_ATOMS: atom_id res chain seq x y z
N MET A 1 -41.18 -41.86 -31.01
CA MET A 1 -39.76 -41.40 -31.04
C MET A 1 -39.39 -40.49 -29.85
N GLY A 2 -40.18 -40.43 -28.77
CA GLY A 2 -39.92 -39.57 -27.61
C GLY A 2 -39.25 -40.26 -26.41
N ASP A 3 -39.49 -41.57 -26.20
CA ASP A 3 -39.01 -42.26 -24.98
C ASP A 3 -37.52 -42.62 -24.98
N ALA A 4 -36.90 -42.73 -26.15
CA ALA A 4 -35.47 -43.05 -26.26
C ALA A 4 -34.59 -41.89 -25.77
N GLY A 5 -35.00 -40.64 -26.05
CA GLY A 5 -34.28 -39.45 -25.59
C GLY A 5 -34.30 -39.29 -24.07
N PHE A 6 -35.43 -39.60 -23.43
CA PHE A 6 -35.57 -39.49 -21.98
C PHE A 6 -34.74 -40.54 -21.21
N LYS A 7 -34.64 -41.77 -21.74
CA LYS A 7 -33.76 -42.81 -21.16
C LYS A 7 -32.28 -42.47 -21.27
N MET A 8 -31.85 -41.86 -22.38
CA MET A 8 -30.46 -41.41 -22.56
C MET A 8 -30.14 -40.23 -21.64
N TRP A 9 -31.07 -39.30 -21.47
CA TRP A 9 -30.95 -38.19 -20.51
C TRP A 9 -30.77 -38.71 -19.08
N ARG A 10 -31.62 -39.65 -18.63
CA ARG A 10 -31.55 -40.19 -17.26
C ARG A 10 -30.25 -40.97 -16.97
N LYS A 11 -29.67 -41.63 -17.98
CA LYS A 11 -28.36 -42.30 -17.86
C LYS A 11 -27.20 -41.31 -17.85
N SER A 12 -27.27 -40.24 -18.65
CA SER A 12 -26.20 -39.23 -18.73
C SER A 12 -26.27 -38.18 -17.61
N TRP A 13 -27.39 -38.10 -16.89
CA TRP A 13 -27.59 -37.18 -15.78
C TRP A 13 -26.54 -37.31 -14.68
N TRP A 14 -26.08 -38.54 -14.41
CA TRP A 14 -25.01 -38.79 -13.44
C TRP A 14 -23.66 -38.19 -13.86
N VAL A 15 -23.36 -38.14 -15.16
CA VAL A 15 -22.14 -37.51 -15.68
C VAL A 15 -22.23 -36.00 -15.56
N VAL A 16 -23.41 -35.41 -15.83
CA VAL A 16 -23.65 -33.98 -15.65
C VAL A 16 -23.50 -33.59 -14.18
N LEU A 17 -24.08 -34.36 -13.26
CA LEU A 17 -23.89 -34.15 -11.82
C LEU A 17 -22.43 -34.28 -11.41
N PHE A 18 -21.72 -35.29 -11.90
CA PHE A 18 -20.30 -35.46 -11.61
C PHE A 18 -19.48 -34.26 -12.10
N CYS A 19 -19.66 -33.84 -13.36
CA CYS A 19 -18.99 -32.66 -13.92
C CYS A 19 -19.34 -31.37 -13.18
N LEU A 20 -20.60 -31.21 -12.74
CA LEU A 20 -20.99 -30.07 -11.92
C LEU A 20 -20.28 -30.11 -10.56
N THR A 21 -20.27 -31.25 -9.87
CA THR A 21 -19.63 -31.36 -8.55
C THR A 21 -18.14 -31.09 -8.60
N THR A 22 -17.42 -31.59 -9.62
CA THR A 22 -15.99 -31.31 -9.79
C THR A 22 -15.74 -29.86 -10.19
N GLY A 23 -16.61 -29.27 -11.02
CA GLY A 23 -16.57 -27.85 -11.36
C GLY A 23 -16.82 -26.92 -10.17
N PHE A 24 -17.81 -27.22 -9.33
CA PHE A 24 -18.11 -26.48 -8.11
C PHE A 24 -16.97 -26.58 -7.10
N ALA A 25 -16.46 -27.79 -6.86
CA ALA A 25 -15.32 -28.00 -5.97
C ALA A 25 -14.08 -27.21 -6.44
N TYR A 26 -13.79 -27.21 -7.74
CA TYR A 26 -12.71 -26.41 -8.30
C TYR A 26 -12.94 -24.90 -8.10
N PHE A 27 -14.16 -24.43 -8.35
CA PHE A 27 -14.50 -23.02 -8.22
C PHE A 27 -14.40 -22.52 -6.77
N ASP A 28 -14.84 -23.32 -5.81
CA ASP A 28 -14.77 -22.98 -4.38
C ASP A 28 -13.32 -22.90 -3.90
N VAL A 29 -12.48 -23.88 -4.28
CA VAL A 29 -11.04 -23.87 -3.97
C VAL A 29 -10.36 -22.66 -4.59
N VAL A 30 -10.65 -22.33 -5.85
CA VAL A 30 -10.06 -21.18 -6.55
C VAL A 30 -10.49 -19.86 -5.89
N LYS A 31 -11.74 -19.75 -5.43
CA LYS A 31 -12.22 -18.57 -4.70
C LYS A 31 -11.47 -18.34 -3.40
N GLU A 32 -11.26 -19.40 -2.62
CA GLU A 32 -10.53 -19.34 -1.35
C GLU A 32 -9.09 -18.86 -1.56
N LYS A 33 -8.39 -19.45 -2.55
CA LYS A 33 -7.02 -19.04 -2.90
C LYS A 33 -6.95 -17.60 -3.39
N LYS A 34 -7.92 -17.14 -4.19
CA LYS A 34 -7.99 -15.74 -4.64
C LYS A 34 -8.27 -14.76 -3.51
N ALA A 35 -9.03 -15.16 -2.49
CA ALA A 35 -9.25 -14.33 -1.30
C ALA A 35 -7.95 -14.17 -0.50
N ALA A 36 -7.24 -15.27 -0.24
CA ALA A 36 -5.95 -15.24 0.46
C ALA A 36 -4.88 -14.42 -0.30
N LEU A 37 -4.82 -14.55 -1.63
CA LEU A 37 -3.89 -13.76 -2.45
C LEU A 37 -4.22 -12.26 -2.44
N ARG A 38 -5.51 -11.90 -2.43
CA ARG A 38 -5.92 -10.49 -2.33
C ARG A 38 -5.54 -9.88 -1.00
N GLU A 39 -5.74 -10.62 0.09
CA GLU A 39 -5.32 -10.19 1.42
C GLU A 39 -3.80 -9.99 1.50
N LEU A 40 -3.02 -10.94 0.99
CA LEU A 40 -1.56 -10.83 0.94
C LEU A 40 -1.10 -9.65 0.08
N ALA A 41 -1.71 -9.44 -1.09
CA ALA A 41 -1.38 -8.32 -1.96
C ALA A 41 -1.72 -6.97 -1.30
N PHE A 42 -2.84 -6.88 -0.57
CA PHE A 42 -3.21 -5.68 0.16
C PHE A 42 -2.19 -5.35 1.25
N ARG A 43 -1.83 -6.32 2.10
CA ARG A 43 -0.82 -6.15 3.15
C ARG A 43 0.55 -5.78 2.61
N LEU A 44 0.95 -6.37 1.48
CA LEU A 44 2.21 -6.05 0.84
C LEU A 44 2.21 -4.60 0.35
N GLY A 45 1.12 -4.14 -0.28
CA GLY A 45 0.97 -2.75 -0.71
C GLY A 45 0.96 -1.75 0.46
N GLU A 46 0.41 -2.13 1.61
CA GLU A 46 0.44 -1.31 2.83
C GLU A 46 1.87 -1.20 3.40
N MET A 47 2.57 -2.33 3.56
CA MET A 47 3.96 -2.36 3.99
C MET A 47 4.89 -1.60 3.03
N GLU A 48 4.64 -1.66 1.72
CA GLU A 48 5.43 -0.93 0.74
C GLU A 48 5.23 0.59 0.86
N LYS A 49 4.01 1.05 1.14
CA LYS A 49 3.75 2.48 1.41
C LYS A 49 4.45 2.93 2.69
N GLU A 50 4.35 2.16 3.78
CA GLU A 50 5.03 2.47 5.04
C GLU A 50 6.55 2.55 4.83
N LYS A 51 7.11 1.61 4.07
CA LYS A 51 8.53 1.61 3.72
C LYS A 51 8.92 2.87 2.94
N ILE A 52 8.12 3.30 1.98
CA ILE A 52 8.40 4.53 1.19
C ILE A 52 8.38 5.75 2.11
N LEU A 53 7.38 5.88 2.98
CA LEU A 53 7.29 7.00 3.92
C LEU A 53 8.49 7.02 4.89
N ALA A 54 8.86 5.88 5.44
CA ALA A 54 10.03 5.78 6.33
C ALA A 54 11.35 6.10 5.60
N LEU A 55 11.47 5.76 4.33
CA LEU A 55 12.63 6.13 3.51
C LEU A 55 12.67 7.62 3.24
N GLN A 56 11.53 8.25 2.92
CA GLN A 56 11.44 9.69 2.74
C GLN A 56 11.81 10.44 4.02
N GLU A 57 11.28 10.00 5.16
CA GLU A 57 11.63 10.60 6.46
C GLU A 57 13.12 10.47 6.76
N LYS A 58 13.71 9.31 6.45
CA LYS A 58 15.16 9.11 6.59
C LYS A 58 15.94 10.07 5.70
N GLU A 59 15.55 10.24 4.43
CA GLU A 59 16.21 11.17 3.50
C GLU A 59 16.11 12.62 4.00
N ASP A 60 14.94 13.03 4.47
CA ASP A 60 14.73 14.36 5.05
C ASP A 60 15.59 14.59 6.30
N LEU A 61 15.66 13.60 7.20
CA LEU A 61 16.52 13.66 8.38
C LEU A 61 18.01 13.71 7.99
N GLN A 62 18.42 12.95 6.98
CA GLN A 62 19.79 13.02 6.48
C GLN A 62 20.12 14.38 5.87
N LEU A 63 19.17 14.99 5.16
CA LEU A 63 19.33 16.34 4.62
C LEU A 63 19.46 17.35 5.77
N ARG A 64 18.62 17.24 6.81
CA ARG A 64 18.71 18.08 8.01
C ARG A 64 20.06 17.96 8.70
N ILE A 65 20.54 16.73 8.92
CA ILE A 65 21.87 16.48 9.52
C ILE A 65 22.98 17.04 8.63
N ALA A 66 22.89 16.87 7.31
CA ALA A 66 23.86 17.44 6.39
C ALA A 66 23.85 18.97 6.45
N SER A 67 22.68 19.59 6.60
CA SER A 67 22.56 21.04 6.74
C SER A 67 22.97 21.55 8.12
N GLU A 68 22.85 20.75 9.19
CA GLU A 68 23.39 21.06 10.53
C GLU A 68 24.92 21.21 10.54
N SER A 69 25.61 20.70 9.52
CA SER A 69 27.05 20.90 9.37
C SER A 69 27.43 22.24 8.70
N ASP A 70 26.45 23.00 8.20
CA ASP A 70 26.63 24.34 7.63
C ASP A 70 26.34 25.42 8.69
N PRO A 71 27.33 26.25 9.08
CA PRO A 71 27.13 27.33 10.05
C PRO A 71 26.00 28.28 9.66
N SER A 72 25.79 28.54 8.37
CA SER A 72 24.76 29.45 7.87
C SER A 72 23.35 28.87 8.02
N TRP A 73 23.21 27.54 7.97
CA TRP A 73 21.95 26.87 8.23
C TRP A 73 21.59 26.86 9.72
N ILE A 74 22.59 26.69 10.60
CA ILE A 74 22.40 26.79 12.05
C ILE A 74 21.86 28.18 12.41
N GLU A 75 22.49 29.23 11.87
CA GLU A 75 22.04 30.61 12.08
C GLU A 75 20.60 30.84 11.58
N MET A 76 20.24 30.28 10.43
CA MET A 76 18.88 30.36 9.89
C MET A 76 17.84 29.66 10.79
N ILE A 77 18.14 28.46 11.31
CA ILE A 77 17.26 27.73 12.23
C ILE A 77 17.13 28.47 13.56
N LEU A 78 18.24 28.98 14.10
CA LEU A 78 18.25 29.80 15.30
C LEU A 78 17.38 31.07 15.12
N MET A 79 17.50 31.76 13.98
CA MET A 79 16.62 32.89 13.66
C MET A 79 15.14 32.50 13.56
N ARG A 80 14.82 31.37 12.92
CA ARG A 80 13.44 30.93 12.68
C ARG A 80 12.75 30.42 13.94
N ASP A 81 13.40 29.53 14.69
CA ASP A 81 12.78 28.77 15.77
C ASP A 81 12.96 29.44 17.14
N LEU A 82 14.07 30.16 17.34
CA LEU A 82 14.38 30.87 18.59
C LEU A 82 14.25 32.39 18.47
N GLY A 83 14.07 32.93 17.25
CA GLY A 83 13.88 34.38 17.03
C GLY A 83 15.12 35.23 17.31
N VAL A 84 16.29 34.59 17.46
CA VAL A 84 17.58 35.22 17.73
C VAL A 84 18.22 35.77 16.47
N VAL A 85 19.05 36.81 16.58
CA VAL A 85 19.72 37.45 15.44
C VAL A 85 21.23 37.32 15.62
N PRO A 86 22.00 36.90 14.59
CA PRO A 86 23.45 36.76 14.67
C PRO A 86 24.13 38.10 14.92
N GLU A 87 25.36 38.04 15.44
CA GLU A 87 26.13 39.23 15.71
C GLU A 87 26.38 40.05 14.43
N GLY A 88 26.03 41.33 14.46
CA GLY A 88 26.17 42.26 13.33
C GLY A 88 24.90 42.52 12.52
N PHE A 89 23.80 41.81 12.78
CA PHE A 89 22.50 42.05 12.11
C PHE A 89 21.50 42.76 13.04
N LEU A 90 20.68 43.66 12.49
CA LEU A 90 19.69 44.45 13.26
C LEU A 90 18.28 43.93 12.99
N LYS A 91 17.53 43.57 14.03
CA LYS A 91 16.12 43.16 13.91
C LYS A 91 15.24 44.38 13.66
N VAL A 92 14.75 44.56 12.43
CA VAL A 92 13.86 45.66 12.07
C VAL A 92 12.41 45.19 12.17
N HIS A 93 11.64 45.78 13.08
CA HIS A 93 10.19 45.62 13.14
C HIS A 93 9.50 46.79 12.44
N PHE A 94 8.74 46.51 11.39
CA PHE A 94 7.88 47.50 10.75
C PHE A 94 6.54 47.55 11.51
N THR A 95 6.31 48.62 12.26
CA THR A 95 4.99 48.94 12.83
C THR A 95 4.23 49.81 11.84
N LYS A 96 2.93 49.54 11.68
CA LYS A 96 2.02 50.31 10.80
C LYS A 96 1.62 51.63 11.44
#